data_AF-A0A947S8S5-F1
#
_entry.id   AF-A0A947S8S5-F1
#
_cell.length_a   1.000
_cell.length_b   1.000
_cell.length_c   1.000
_cell.angle_alpha   90.00
_cell.angle_beta   90.00
_cell.angle_gamma   90.00
#
_symmetry.space_group_name_H-M   'P 1'
#
loop_
_entity.id
_entity.type
_entity.pdbx_description
1 polymer ?
#
loop_
_entity_poly.entity_id
_entity_poly.type
_entity_poly.pdbx_seq_one_letter_code
_entity_poly.pdbx_strand_id
1 'polypeptide(L)' 'MKDYKKFAVWVSKQAGKALMSHYGKTQKLQYKIKTNFTTKLDKQNDVFIRKEIIKYFPDHNIYSEEGKDLF' A
#
# COMPACT_ATOMS: atom_id res chain seq x y z
N MET A 1 18.86 15.92 -6.09
CA MET A 1 17.92 15.73 -4.96
C MET A 1 16.81 14.80 -5.43
N LYS A 2 16.53 13.69 -4.74
CA LYS A 2 15.42 12.80 -5.15
C LYS A 2 14.10 13.51 -4.88
N ASP A 3 13.16 13.47 -5.82
CA ASP A 3 11.86 14.12 -5.68
C ASP A 3 10.86 13.17 -4.99
N TYR A 4 10.90 13.19 -3.65
CA TYR A 4 10.03 12.36 -2.81
C TYR A 4 8.54 12.61 -3.07
N LYS A 5 8.16 13.87 -3.30
CA LYS A 5 6.76 14.25 -3.56
C LYS A 5 6.28 13.65 -4.87
N LYS A 6 7.06 13.77 -5.94
CA LYS A 6 6.72 13.20 -7.25
C LYS A 6 6.61 11.68 -7.18
N PHE A 7 7.53 11.01 -6.49
CA PHE A 7 7.44 9.56 -6.27
C PHE A 7 6.18 9.19 -5.48
N ALA A 8 5.91 9.87 -4.35
CA ALA A 8 4.75 9.59 -3.52
C ALA A 8 3.44 9.73 -4.30
N VAL A 9 3.28 10.83 -5.06
CA VAL A 9 2.12 11.04 -5.94
C VAL A 9 2.01 9.93 -6.98
N TRP A 10 3.13 9.53 -7.60
CA TRP A 10 3.14 8.48 -8.60
C TRP A 10 2.73 7.12 -8.04
N VAL A 11 3.33 6.68 -6.92
CA VAL A 11 3.07 5.36 -6.34
C VAL A 11 1.64 5.27 -5.80
N SER A 12 1.14 6.34 -5.16
CA SER A 12 -0.26 6.43 -4.72
C SER A 12 -1.24 6.34 -5.88
N LYS A 13 -0.94 6.97 -7.03
CA LYS A 13 -1.78 6.85 -8.22
C LYS A 13 -1.79 5.44 -8.81
N GLN A 14 -0.67 4.71 -8.78
CA GLN A 14 -0.65 3.33 -9.26
C GLN A 14 -1.44 2.40 -8.32
N ALA A 15 -1.26 2.51 -7.00
CA ALA A 15 -2.06 1.76 -6.03
C ALA A 15 -3.56 2.07 -6.15
N GLY A 16 -3.91 3.35 -6.36
CA GLY A 16 -5.29 3.79 -6.57
C GLY A 16 -5.96 3.16 -7.80
N LYS A 17 -5.22 2.88 -8.88
CA LYS A 17 -5.77 2.15 -10.05
C LYS A 17 -6.16 0.73 -9.70
N ALA A 18 -5.38 0.05 -8.86
CA ALA A 18 -5.69 -1.30 -8.40
C ALA A 18 -6.94 -1.32 -7.51
N LEU A 19 -7.12 -0.30 -6.65
CA LEU A 19 -8.35 -0.10 -5.89
C LEU A 19 -9.56 0.12 -6.82
N MET A 20 -9.39 1.01 -7.80
CA MET A 20 -10.48 1.38 -8.70
C MET A 20 -10.99 0.19 -9.53
N SER A 21 -10.11 -0.73 -9.95
CA SER A 21 -10.52 -1.93 -10.70
C SER A 21 -11.39 -2.90 -9.88
N HIS A 22 -11.44 -2.71 -8.56
CA HIS A 22 -12.26 -3.49 -7.61
C HIS A 22 -13.40 -2.68 -6.99
N TYR A 23 -13.49 -1.39 -7.30
CA TYR A 23 -14.57 -0.53 -6.81
C TYR A 23 -15.94 -1.06 -7.27
N GLY A 24 -16.92 -1.05 -6.37
CA GLY A 24 -18.26 -1.58 -6.61
C GLY A 24 -18.36 -3.12 -6.62
N LYS A 25 -17.26 -3.85 -6.39
CA LYS A 25 -17.27 -5.32 -6.31
C LYS A 25 -17.21 -5.79 -4.86
N THR A 26 -17.99 -6.82 -4.52
CA THR A 26 -17.93 -7.45 -3.20
C THR A 26 -16.53 -7.96 -2.89
N GLN A 27 -15.98 -7.53 -1.75
CA GLN A 27 -14.69 -7.99 -1.24
C GLN A 27 -14.89 -8.89 -0.03
N LYS A 28 -14.00 -9.88 0.12
CA LYS A 28 -13.93 -10.66 1.37
C LYS A 28 -13.27 -9.80 2.45
N LEU A 29 -13.99 -9.57 3.54
CA LEU A 29 -13.49 -8.83 4.69
C LEU A 29 -12.74 -9.76 5.65
N GLN A 30 -11.60 -9.30 6.16
CA GLN A 30 -10.87 -9.95 7.25
C GLN A 30 -10.85 -9.00 8.44
N TYR A 31 -11.58 -9.33 9.50
CA TYR A 31 -11.69 -8.47 10.68
C TYR A 31 -10.46 -8.64 11.57
N LYS A 32 -9.78 -7.52 11.89
CA LYS A 32 -8.72 -7.42 12.91
C LYS A 32 -9.35 -7.30 14.31
N ILE A 33 -10.42 -6.51 14.41
CA ILE A 33 -11.33 -6.38 15.57
C ILE A 33 -12.76 -6.13 15.05
N LYS A 34 -13.75 -6.03 15.94
CA LYS A 34 -15.17 -5.84 15.55
C LYS A 34 -15.43 -4.67 14.60
N THR A 35 -14.65 -3.59 14.71
CA THR A 35 -14.80 -2.35 13.95
C THR A 35 -13.69 -2.10 12.92
N ASN A 36 -12.70 -2.99 12.82
CA ASN A 36 -11.58 -2.84 11.90
C ASN A 36 -11.46 -4.10 11.03
N PHE A 37 -11.51 -3.92 9.72
CA PHE A 37 -11.27 -4.99 8.76
C PHE A 37 -10.30 -4.55 7.69
N THR A 38 -9.64 -5.53 7.11
CA THR A 38 -8.77 -5.39 5.94
C THR A 38 -9.30 -6.27 4.82
N THR A 39 -8.95 -5.94 3.59
CA THR A 39 -9.29 -6.73 2.40
C THR A 39 -8.02 -7.31 1.78
N LYS A 40 -8.20 -8.17 0.78
CA LYS A 40 -7.07 -8.63 -0.04
C LYS A 40 -6.36 -7.45 -0.73
N LEU A 41 -7.10 -6.40 -1.08
CA LEU A 41 -6.56 -5.22 -1.78
C LEU A 41 -5.64 -4.39 -0.90
N ASP A 42 -5.97 -4.23 0.38
CA ASP A 42 -5.12 -3.50 1.33
C ASP A 42 -3.72 -4.13 1.41
N LYS A 43 -3.67 -5.47 1.55
CA LYS A 43 -2.42 -6.24 1.55
C LYS A 43 -1.67 -6.15 0.22
N GLN A 44 -2.39 -6.22 -0.90
CA GLN A 44 -1.77 -6.12 -2.23
C GLN A 44 -1.17 -4.73 -2.48
N ASN A 45 -1.86 -3.67 -2.05
CA ASN A 45 -1.36 -2.32 -2.16
C ASN A 45 -0.17 -2.07 -1.24
N ASP A 46 -0.20 -2.56 0.00
CA ASP A 46 0.94 -2.45 0.92
C ASP A 46 2.20 -3.08 0.31
N VAL A 47 2.09 -4.33 -0.20
CA VAL A 47 3.21 -5.02 -0.87
C VAL A 47 3.70 -4.23 -2.08
N PHE A 48 2.79 -3.72 -2.92
CA PHE A 48 3.15 -2.93 -4.11
C PHE A 48 3.90 -1.65 -3.73
N ILE A 49 3.35 -0.86 -2.80
CA ILE A 49 3.95 0.43 -2.39
C ILE A 49 5.31 0.19 -1.76
N ARG A 50 5.44 -0.80 -0.86
CA ARG A 50 6.71 -1.16 -0.21
C ARG A 50 7.78 -1.56 -1.23
N LYS A 51 7.42 -2.39 -2.20
CA LYS A 51 8.33 -2.82 -3.27
C LYS A 51 8.85 -1.64 -4.07
N GLU A 52 7.99 -0.69 -4.43
CA GLU A 52 8.41 0.51 -5.15
C GLU A 52 9.26 1.44 -4.26
N ILE A 53 8.94 1.58 -2.97
CA ILE A 53 9.79 2.38 -2.05
C ILE A 53 11.19 1.80 -1.99
N ILE A 54 11.35 0.49 -1.71
CA ILE A 54 12.66 -0.17 -1.62
C ILE A 54 13.44 -0.04 -2.93
N LYS A 55 12.75 -0.17 -4.07
CA LYS A 55 13.38 -0.05 -5.39
C LYS A 55 13.97 1.33 -5.65
N TYR A 56 13.30 2.41 -5.21
CA TYR A 56 13.74 3.79 -5.47
C TYR A 56 14.54 4.40 -4.30
N PHE A 57 14.34 3.91 -3.08
CA PHE A 57 14.92 4.38 -1.83
C PHE A 57 15.33 3.17 -0.97
N PRO A 58 16.41 2.46 -1.36
CA PRO A 58 16.81 1.23 -0.69
C PRO A 58 17.18 1.42 0.80
N ASP A 59 17.60 2.63 1.18
CA ASP A 59 18.06 2.95 2.54
C ASP A 59 16.94 3.51 3.43
N HIS A 60 15.68 3.52 2.98
CA HIS A 60 14.57 4.05 3.75
C HIS A 60 13.91 2.96 4.60
N ASN A 61 13.69 3.27 5.88
CA ASN A 61 12.82 2.50 6.74
C ASN A 61 11.36 2.64 6.30
N ILE A 62 10.54 1.60 6.50
CA ILE A 62 9.13 1.59 6.13
C ILE A 62 8.29 1.09 7.30
N TYR A 63 7.38 1.94 7.75
CA TYR A 63 6.31 1.63 8.70
C TYR A 63 4.97 1.55 7.95
N SER A 64 4.14 0.54 8.22
CA SER A 64 2.80 0.41 7.62
C SER A 64 1.85 -0.36 8.52
N GLU A 65 0.55 -0.14 8.32
CA GLU A 65 -0.50 -0.84 9.08
C GLU A 65 -0.60 -2.34 8.74
N GLU A 66 -0.34 -2.72 7.49
CA GLU A 66 -0.61 -4.09 7.00
C GLU A 66 0.62 -5.01 7.01
N GLY A 67 1.81 -4.44 7.03
CA GLY A 67 3.08 -5.17 6.96
C GLY A 67 3.96 -4.89 8.18
N LYS A 68 4.93 -5.76 8.44
CA LYS A 68 5.94 -5.51 9.49
C LYS A 68 6.79 -4.29 9.14
N ASP A 69 7.31 -3.64 10.16
CA ASP A 69 8.28 -2.56 9.99
C ASP A 69 9.55 -3.11 9.30
N LEU A 70 10.10 -2.32 8.38
CA LEU A 70 11.37 -2.58 7.71
C LEU A 70 12.36 -1.49 8.13
N PHE A 71 13.49 -1.92 8.67
CA PHE A 71 14.58 -1.09 9.20
C PHE A 71 15.88 -1.38 8.47
#